data_AF-A0A3D0Y331-F1
#
_entry.id   AF-A0A3D0Y331-F1
#
_cell.length_a   1.000
_cell.length_b   1.000
_cell.length_c   1.000
_cell.angle_alpha   90.00
_cell.angle_beta   90.00
_cell.angle_gamma   90.00
#
_symmetry.space_group_name_H-M   'P 1'
#
loop_
_entity.id
_entity.type
_entity.pdbx_description
1 polymer ?
#
loop_
_entity_poly.entity_id
_entity_poly.type
_entity_poly.pdbx_seq_one_letter_code
_entity_poly.pdbx_strand_id
1 'polypeptide(L)'
;SRRIVAEHLRSSMMIIADGGRPSNLDRGYVLRRLIRRMIRQMNKLQIDLNELSTLIDINVDNLKEMYPELEQNRVTIKQVIIEEKDKFVKTLNHGEREFEKEVKRLQEQGKDTIEGKIVF
;
A
#
# COMPACT_ATOMS: atom_id res chain seq x y z
N SER A 1 -12.30 1.88 -0.03
CA SER A 1 -12.77 2.86 -1.03
C SER A 1 -11.82 2.87 -2.22
N ARG A 2 -12.35 2.95 -3.46
CA ARG A 2 -11.54 3.07 -4.68
C ARG A 2 -10.70 4.36 -4.70
N ARG A 3 -11.20 5.43 -4.06
CA ARG A 3 -10.47 6.71 -3.90
C ARG A 3 -9.13 6.54 -3.18
N ILE A 4 -9.12 5.77 -2.08
CA ILE A 4 -7.91 5.49 -1.30
C ILE A 4 -6.85 4.80 -2.16
N VAL A 5 -7.25 3.87 -3.03
CA VAL A 5 -6.32 3.18 -3.93
C VAL A 5 -5.72 4.18 -4.92
N ALA A 6 -6.56 4.95 -5.61
CA ALA A 6 -6.13 5.91 -6.63
C ALA A 6 -5.23 7.01 -6.04
N GLU A 7 -5.61 7.61 -4.92
CA GLU A 7 -4.83 8.68 -4.28
C GLU A 7 -3.47 8.20 -3.78
N HIS A 8 -3.43 7.03 -3.11
CA HIS A 8 -2.17 6.49 -2.63
C HIS A 8 -1.27 6.01 -3.77
N LEU A 9 -1.83 5.47 -4.85
CA LEU A 9 -1.06 5.12 -6.04
C LEU A 9 -0.42 6.38 -6.65
N ARG A 10 -1.23 7.40 -6.95
CA ARG A 10 -0.76 8.69 -7.50
C ARG A 10 0.34 9.31 -6.65
N SER A 11 0.12 9.48 -5.34
CA SER A 11 1.13 10.06 -4.45
C SER A 11 2.39 9.22 -4.37
N SER A 12 2.28 7.88 -4.37
CA SER A 12 3.45 7.02 -4.34
C SER A 12 4.28 7.15 -5.62
N MET A 13 3.65 7.19 -6.80
CA MET A 13 4.36 7.35 -8.07
C MET A 13 5.12 8.68 -8.13
N MET A 14 4.48 9.79 -7.72
CA MET A 14 5.12 11.11 -7.69
C MET A 14 6.35 11.12 -6.76
N ILE A 15 6.21 10.61 -5.53
CA ILE A 15 7.32 10.57 -4.58
C ILE A 15 8.47 9.71 -5.11
N ILE A 16 8.18 8.60 -5.81
CA ILE A 16 9.21 7.71 -6.35
C ILE A 16 9.92 8.35 -7.55
N ALA A 17 9.18 9.07 -8.39
CA ALA A 17 9.74 9.85 -9.52
C ALA A 17 10.72 10.92 -9.02
N ASP A 18 10.43 11.55 -7.87
CA ASP A 18 11.33 12.49 -7.19
C ASP A 18 12.52 11.81 -6.46
N GLY A 19 12.72 10.51 -6.65
CA GLY A 19 13.82 9.74 -6.05
C GLY A 19 13.52 9.15 -4.67
N GLY A 20 12.32 9.35 -4.13
CA GLY A 20 11.89 8.77 -2.85
C GLY A 20 11.87 7.24 -2.87
N ARG A 21 12.20 6.62 -1.73
CA ARG A 21 12.21 5.15 -1.57
C ARG A 21 11.58 4.73 -0.24
N PRO A 22 10.86 3.60 -0.18
CA PRO A 22 10.30 3.07 1.06
C PRO A 22 11.40 2.79 2.10
N SER A 23 11.19 3.21 3.36
CA SER A 23 12.14 3.04 4.46
C SER A 23 11.43 2.80 5.80
N ASN A 24 12.18 2.39 6.81
CA ASN A 24 11.71 2.36 8.21
C ASN A 24 11.68 3.76 8.85
N LEU A 25 12.29 4.77 8.21
CA LEU A 25 12.53 6.10 8.80
C LEU A 25 11.96 7.23 7.93
N ASP A 26 11.57 8.32 8.58
CA ASP A 26 11.23 9.63 8.01
C ASP A 26 10.29 9.58 6.78
N ARG A 27 10.67 10.26 5.70
CA ARG A 27 9.89 10.35 4.46
C ARG A 27 9.70 8.99 3.80
N GLY A 28 10.69 8.11 3.90
CA GLY A 28 10.58 6.77 3.34
C GLY A 28 9.57 5.90 4.11
N TYR A 29 9.39 6.16 5.41
CA TYR A 29 8.32 5.52 6.19
C TYR A 29 6.93 5.97 5.74
N VAL A 30 6.77 7.25 5.40
CA VAL A 30 5.50 7.76 4.84
C VAL A 30 5.19 7.07 3.51
N LEU A 31 6.14 7.02 2.58
CA LEU A 31 5.95 6.34 1.28
C LEU A 31 5.58 4.87 1.47
N ARG A 32 6.31 4.17 2.35
CA ARG A 32 5.99 2.78 2.69
C ARG A 32 4.55 2.63 3.18
N ARG A 33 4.10 3.52 4.06
CA ARG A 33 2.75 3.46 4.63
C ARG A 33 1.67 3.70 3.57
N LEU A 34 1.90 4.61 2.62
CA LEU A 34 0.99 4.86 1.50
C LEU A 34 0.83 3.59 0.63
N ILE A 35 1.94 2.99 0.22
CA ILE A 35 1.94 1.77 -0.60
C ILE A 35 1.22 0.62 0.14
N ARG A 36 1.56 0.38 1.41
CA ARG A 36 0.92 -0.69 2.21
C ARG A 36 -0.57 -0.45 2.42
N ARG A 37 -0.98 0.80 2.64
CA ARG A 37 -2.40 1.16 2.80
C ARG A 37 -3.18 0.94 1.50
N MET A 38 -2.60 1.28 0.36
CA MET A 38 -3.15 0.97 -0.96
C MET A 38 -3.34 -0.55 -1.14
N ILE A 39 -2.29 -1.34 -0.92
CA ILE A 39 -2.32 -2.80 -1.08
C ILE A 39 -3.37 -3.45 -0.18
N ARG A 40 -3.41 -3.08 1.11
CA ARG A 40 -4.44 -3.58 2.03
C ARG A 40 -5.85 -3.21 1.56
N GLN A 41 -6.02 -1.99 1.04
CA GLN A 41 -7.32 -1.56 0.53
C GLN A 41 -7.73 -2.31 -0.74
N MET A 42 -6.79 -2.68 -1.61
CA MET A 42 -7.02 -3.55 -2.77
C MET A 42 -7.45 -4.95 -2.33
N ASN A 43 -6.74 -5.57 -1.39
CA ASN A 43 -7.13 -6.86 -0.81
C ASN A 43 -8.53 -6.82 -0.19
N LYS A 44 -8.85 -5.79 0.59
CA LYS A 44 -10.19 -5.61 1.17
C LYS A 44 -11.29 -5.47 0.10
N LEU A 45 -10.96 -4.94 -1.07
CA LEU A 45 -11.89 -4.81 -2.20
C LEU A 45 -11.85 -6.03 -3.13
N GLN A 46 -11.11 -7.08 -2.79
CA GLN A 46 -10.90 -8.27 -3.62
C GLN A 46 -10.38 -7.93 -5.02
N ILE A 47 -9.58 -6.86 -5.13
CA ILE A 47 -8.87 -6.51 -6.35
C ILE A 47 -7.61 -7.36 -6.41
N ASP A 48 -7.41 -8.09 -7.51
CA ASP A 48 -6.21 -8.88 -7.71
C ASP A 48 -4.97 -7.97 -7.70
N LEU A 49 -4.02 -8.30 -6.81
CA LEU A 49 -2.77 -7.57 -6.69
C LEU A 49 -1.82 -7.80 -7.88
N ASN A 50 -2.05 -8.83 -8.69
CA ASN A 50 -1.32 -9.06 -9.94
C ASN A 50 -1.57 -7.94 -10.96
N GLU A 51 -2.74 -7.30 -10.91
CA GLU A 51 -3.10 -6.17 -11.77
C GLU A 51 -2.41 -4.86 -11.37
N LEU A 52 -1.66 -4.82 -10.27
CA LEU A 52 -1.02 -3.58 -9.80
C LEU A 52 -0.02 -3.02 -10.82
N SER A 53 0.70 -3.89 -11.53
CA SER A 53 1.60 -3.45 -12.60
C SER A 53 0.83 -2.73 -13.71
N THR A 54 -0.27 -3.32 -14.17
CA THR A 54 -1.15 -2.74 -15.19
C THR A 54 -1.74 -1.40 -14.73
N LEU A 55 -2.16 -1.31 -13.47
CA LEU A 55 -2.69 -0.08 -12.89
C LEU A 55 -1.64 1.03 -12.85
N ILE A 56 -0.39 0.71 -12.53
CA ILE A 56 0.71 1.68 -12.57
C ILE A 56 0.87 2.21 -14.00
N ASP A 57 0.91 1.33 -15.00
CA ASP A 57 1.07 1.73 -16.41
C ASP A 57 -0.05 2.69 -16.85
N ILE A 58 -1.31 2.31 -16.60
CA ILE A 58 -2.47 3.15 -16.93
C ILE A 58 -2.36 4.53 -16.31
N ASN A 59 -1.92 4.62 -15.05
CA ASN A 59 -1.82 5.92 -14.39
C ASN A 59 -0.64 6.76 -14.91
N VAL A 60 0.48 6.14 -15.26
CA VAL A 60 1.59 6.85 -15.92
C VAL A 60 1.12 7.39 -17.26
N ASP A 61 0.44 6.56 -18.07
CA ASP A 61 -0.08 6.98 -19.38
C ASP A 61 -1.09 8.13 -19.29
N ASN A 62 -1.94 8.15 -18.26
CA ASN A 62 -2.90 9.23 -18.04
C ASN A 62 -2.28 10.54 -17.54
N LEU A 63 -1.07 10.51 -16.98
CA LEU A 63 -0.46 11.65 -16.31
C LEU A 63 0.80 12.19 -16.99
N LYS A 64 1.43 11.42 -17.90
CA LYS A 64 2.72 11.75 -18.51
C LYS A 64 2.75 13.08 -19.28
N GLU A 65 1.62 13.55 -19.81
CA GLU A 65 1.58 14.86 -20.49
C GLU A 65 1.80 16.02 -19.53
N MET A 66 1.28 15.91 -18.30
CA MET A 66 1.47 16.93 -17.26
C MET A 66 2.72 16.67 -16.40
N TYR A 67 3.13 15.41 -16.29
CA TYR A 67 4.22 14.94 -15.44
C TYR A 67 5.13 13.98 -16.23
N PRO A 68 5.95 14.48 -17.18
CA PRO A 68 6.81 13.64 -18.02
C PRO A 68 7.80 12.76 -17.25
N GLU A 69 8.18 13.18 -16.05
CA GLU A 69 9.04 12.44 -15.12
C GLU A 69 8.45 11.08 -14.73
N LEU A 70 7.11 10.92 -14.77
CA LEU A 70 6.47 9.62 -14.51
C LEU A 70 6.79 8.60 -15.60
N GLU A 71 6.85 9.04 -16.86
CA GLU A 71 7.23 8.17 -17.98
C GLU A 71 8.72 7.82 -17.89
N GLN A 72 9.56 8.83 -17.65
CA GLN A 72 11.00 8.65 -17.51
C GLN A 72 11.35 7.65 -16.39
N ASN A 73 10.58 7.66 -15.31
CA ASN A 73 10.78 6.79 -14.15
C ASN A 73 9.85 5.57 -14.12
N ARG A 74 9.08 5.28 -15.19
CA ARG A 74 8.05 4.22 -15.20
C ARG A 74 8.56 2.88 -14.67
N VAL A 75 9.73 2.45 -15.14
CA VAL A 75 10.37 1.19 -14.74
C VAL A 75 10.70 1.20 -13.23
N THR A 76 11.31 2.28 -12.75
CA THR A 76 11.68 2.43 -11.34
C THR A 76 10.46 2.48 -10.43
N ILE A 77 9.43 3.23 -10.82
CA ILE A 77 8.15 3.32 -10.10
C ILE A 77 7.54 1.93 -9.93
N LYS A 78 7.42 1.19 -11.04
CA LYS A 78 6.87 -0.16 -11.04
C LYS A 78 7.68 -1.08 -10.15
N GLN A 79 9.00 -1.09 -10.31
CA GLN A 79 9.89 -1.93 -9.52
C GLN A 79 9.74 -1.67 -8.01
N VAL A 80 9.80 -0.41 -7.59
CA VAL A 80 9.71 -0.02 -6.17
C VAL A 80 8.37 -0.41 -5.54
N ILE A 81 7.26 -0.14 -6.23
CA ILE A 81 5.92 -0.46 -5.71
C ILE A 81 5.71 -1.98 -5.63
N ILE A 82 6.13 -2.73 -6.65
CA ILE A 82 5.97 -4.18 -6.70
C ILE A 82 6.84 -4.86 -5.65
N GLU A 83 8.08 -4.42 -5.46
CA GLU A 83 8.93 -4.96 -4.39
C GLU A 83 8.32 -4.75 -3.00
N GLU A 84 7.78 -3.57 -2.72
CA GLU A 84 7.13 -3.30 -1.43
C GLU A 84 5.84 -4.11 -1.29
N LYS A 85 5.08 -4.31 -2.38
CA LYS A 85 3.94 -5.24 -2.42
C LYS A 85 4.35 -6.65 -2.02
N ASP A 86 5.36 -7.21 -2.67
CA ASP A 86 5.79 -8.59 -2.41
C ASP A 86 6.32 -8.78 -0.99
N LYS A 87 7.03 -7.78 -0.45
CA LYS A 87 7.46 -7.77 0.96
C LYS A 87 6.26 -7.73 1.90
N PHE A 88 5.28 -6.86 1.63
CA PHE A 88 4.17 -6.63 2.54
C PHE A 88 3.14 -7.77 2.54
N VAL A 89 2.79 -8.32 1.38
CA VAL A 89 1.77 -9.38 1.25
C VAL A 89 2.11 -10.60 2.10
N LYS A 90 3.40 -10.95 2.19
CA LYS A 90 3.88 -12.05 3.07
C LYS A 90 3.47 -11.85 4.53
N THR A 91 3.50 -10.60 5.01
CA THR A 91 3.17 -10.26 6.40
C THR A 91 1.70 -9.88 6.62
N LEU A 92 1.04 -9.32 5.61
CA LEU A 92 -0.32 -8.80 5.71
C LEU A 92 -1.32 -9.91 6.05
N ASN A 93 -1.26 -11.05 5.33
CA ASN A 93 -2.18 -12.16 5.55
C ASN A 93 -2.08 -12.74 6.96
N HIS A 94 -0.87 -12.78 7.52
CA HIS A 94 -0.66 -13.22 8.90
C HIS A 94 -1.25 -12.19 9.88
N GLY A 95 -0.92 -10.91 9.71
CA GLY A 95 -1.41 -9.84 10.57
C GLY A 95 -2.94 -9.71 10.57
N GLU A 96 -3.60 -9.90 9.41
CA GLU A 96 -5.07 -9.88 9.33
C GLU A 96 -5.71 -11.05 10.07
N ARG A 97 -5.12 -12.25 9.99
CA ARG A 97 -5.62 -13.42 10.75
C ARG A 97 -5.47 -13.24 12.25
N GLU A 98 -4.33 -12.74 12.72
CA GLU A 98 -4.13 -12.51 14.16
C GLU A 98 -5.04 -11.40 14.68
N PHE A 99 -5.23 -10.33 13.89
CA PHE A 99 -6.18 -9.28 14.21
C PHE A 99 -7.62 -9.81 14.31
N GLU A 100 -8.08 -10.60 13.34
CA GLU A 100 -9.43 -11.16 13.35
C GLU A 100 -9.69 -12.11 14.54
N LYS A 101 -8.71 -12.93 14.90
CA LYS A 101 -8.79 -13.80 16.08
C LYS A 101 -9.00 -12.97 17.35
N GLU A 102 -8.21 -11.92 17.51
CA GLU A 102 -8.27 -11.07 18.69
C GLU A 102 -9.58 -10.28 18.75
N VAL A 103 -10.05 -9.74 17.63
CA VAL A 103 -11.35 -9.05 17.56
C VAL A 103 -12.49 -9.97 17.99
N LYS A 104 -12.50 -11.22 17.53
CA LYS A 104 -13.52 -12.21 17.95
C LYS A 104 -13.47 -12.47 19.46
N ARG A 105 -12.27 -12.67 20.00
CA ARG A 105 -12.06 -12.89 21.44
C ARG A 105 -12.56 -11.72 22.30
N LEU A 106 -12.35 -10.48 21.85
CA LEU A 106 -12.83 -9.29 22.56
C LEU A 106 -14.34 -9.13 22.47
N GLN A 107 -14.94 -9.46 21.31
CA GLN A 107 -16.40 -9.46 21.14
C GLN A 107 -17.09 -10.47 22.07
N GLU A 108 -16.53 -11.67 22.22
CA GLU A 108 -17.02 -12.68 23.18
C GLU A 108 -16.96 -12.19 24.63
N GLN A 109 -16.03 -11.29 24.94
CA GLN A 109 -15.87 -10.68 26.27
C GLN A 109 -16.66 -9.38 26.45
N GLY A 110 -17.42 -8.94 25.44
CA GLY A 110 -18.14 -7.66 25.48
C GLY A 110 -17.23 -6.42 25.51
N LYS A 111 -15.99 -6.54 25.02
CA LYS A 111 -15.02 -5.44 24.96
C LYS A 111 -14.95 -4.86 23.54
N ASP A 112 -14.76 -3.54 23.46
CA ASP A 112 -14.65 -2.78 22.20
C ASP A 112 -13.25 -2.19 21.95
N THR A 113 -12.33 -2.39 22.90
CA THR A 113 -10.99 -1.79 22.90
C THR A 113 -9.90 -2.85 22.89
N ILE A 114 -8.96 -2.75 21.95
CA ILE A 114 -7.77 -3.61 21.87
C ILE A 114 -6.68 -3.04 22.78
N GLU A 115 -6.15 -3.86 23.68
CA GLU A 115 -5.06 -3.45 24.57
C GLU A 115 -3.76 -3.19 23.78
N GLY A 116 -3.02 -2.15 24.16
CA GLY A 116 -1.79 -1.76 23.46
C GLY A 116 -0.74 -2.87 23.34
N LYS A 117 -0.65 -3.75 24.34
CA LYS A 117 0.25 -4.92 24.34
C LYS A 117 -0.01 -5.93 23.21
N ILE A 118 -1.18 -5.87 22.58
CA ILE A 118 -1.58 -6.74 21.48
C ILE A 118 -1.32 -6.04 20.13
N VAL A 119 -1.22 -4.72 20.14
CA VAL A 119 -0.92 -3.89 18.97
C VAL A 119 0.58 -3.87 18.66
N PHE A 120 1.43 -4.04 19.67
CA PHE A 120 2.90 -3.99 19.60
C PHE A 120 3.52 -5.35 19.90
#